data_AF-A0A1B1S524-F1
#
_entry.id   AF-A0A1B1S524-F1
#
_cell.length_a   1.000
_cell.length_b   1.000
_cell.length_c   1.000
_cell.angle_alpha   90.00
_cell.angle_beta   90.00
_cell.angle_gamma   90.00
#
_symmetry.space_group_name_H-M   'P 1'
#
loop_
_entity.id
_entity.type
_entity.pdbx_description
1 polymer ?
#
loop_
_entity_poly.entity_id
_entity_poly.type
_entity_poly.pdbx_seq_one_letter_code
_entity_poly.pdbx_strand_id
1 'polypeptide(L)'
;MNSQLELSRKSQRFLDDLRTYLFTNRKSLSDVDEIINDLENHLYEAERNGKPIEKVVGKSPREYMKMVSGELATDNKNWFKYICLIIFGSFSFMIFPDIMSLNLSFTVLEIGSHIVISTMFILLAFSYFKYNATKDRPIANRVILQLGMVLLLSAISFSIIYLNKYIDSPIIHFGPIGSLLVAVIMGLFLIGLVIWASK
;
A
#
# COMPACT_ATOMS: atom_id res chain seq x y z
N MET A 1 -24.39 -11.77 -14.97
CA MET A 1 -25.36 -10.86 -14.33
C MET A 1 -25.62 -11.42 -12.94
N ASN A 2 -24.85 -11.01 -11.94
CA ASN A 2 -25.13 -11.34 -10.53
C ASN A 2 -25.81 -10.13 -9.92
N SER A 3 -27.05 -10.29 -9.46
CA SER A 3 -27.78 -9.28 -8.73
C SER A 3 -27.09 -9.05 -7.38
N GLN A 4 -26.24 -8.02 -7.30
CA GLN A 4 -25.76 -7.51 -6.02
C GLN A 4 -26.98 -7.03 -5.23
N LEU A 5 -27.35 -7.81 -4.22
CA LEU A 5 -28.31 -7.42 -3.21
C LEU A 5 -27.52 -6.64 -2.16
N GLU A 6 -27.81 -5.36 -2.00
CA GLU A 6 -26.99 -4.43 -1.20
C GLU A 6 -27.08 -4.76 0.30
N LEU A 7 -25.94 -5.12 0.89
CA LEU A 7 -25.76 -5.14 2.34
C LEU A 7 -25.96 -3.74 2.94
N SER A 8 -26.30 -3.66 4.22
CA SER A 8 -26.31 -2.39 4.93
C SER A 8 -24.92 -1.73 4.89
N ARG A 9 -24.89 -0.38 4.90
CA ARG A 9 -23.62 0.38 4.97
C ARG A 9 -22.74 -0.03 6.14
N LYS A 10 -23.33 -0.51 7.24
CA LYS A 10 -22.60 -0.97 8.43
C LYS A 10 -21.87 -2.28 8.15
N SER A 11 -22.54 -3.24 7.50
CA SER A 11 -21.94 -4.52 7.11
C SER A 11 -20.88 -4.36 6.03
N GLN A 12 -21.16 -3.57 5.00
CA GLN A 12 -20.17 -3.30 3.95
C GLN A 12 -18.92 -2.63 4.52
N ARG A 13 -19.10 -1.62 5.37
CA ARG A 13 -17.98 -0.96 6.04
C ARG A 13 -17.16 -1.91 6.91
N PHE A 14 -17.82 -2.82 7.61
CA PHE A 14 -17.11 -3.83 8.40
C PHE A 14 -16.27 -4.76 7.52
N LEU A 15 -16.78 -5.21 6.37
CA LEU A 15 -16.03 -6.01 5.41
C LEU A 15 -14.81 -5.26 4.87
N ASP A 16 -14.96 -3.97 4.54
CA ASP A 16 -13.85 -3.13 4.07
C ASP A 16 -12.76 -2.95 5.15
N ASP A 17 -13.19 -2.71 6.39
CA ASP A 17 -12.30 -2.58 7.55
C ASP A 17 -11.58 -3.92 7.83
N LEU A 18 -12.29 -5.05 7.76
CA LEU A 18 -11.71 -6.39 7.93
C LEU A 18 -10.68 -6.69 6.83
N ARG A 19 -11.02 -6.46 5.56
CA ARG A 19 -10.11 -6.67 4.42
C ARG A 19 -8.83 -5.85 4.61
N THR A 20 -8.98 -4.57 4.94
CA THR A 20 -7.84 -3.67 5.20
C THR A 20 -7.01 -4.14 6.39
N TYR A 21 -7.66 -4.59 7.47
CA TYR A 21 -6.98 -5.10 8.65
C TYR A 21 -6.18 -6.37 8.34
N LEU A 22 -6.75 -7.34 7.63
CA LEU A 22 -6.06 -8.59 7.29
C LEU A 22 -4.89 -8.32 6.34
N PHE A 23 -5.09 -7.48 5.32
CA PHE A 23 -4.03 -7.05 4.41
C PHE A 23 -2.87 -6.40 5.17
N THR A 24 -3.15 -5.42 6.04
CA THR A 24 -2.10 -4.75 6.84
C THR A 24 -1.44 -5.65 7.90
N ASN A 25 -2.04 -6.80 8.24
CA ASN A 25 -1.43 -7.87 9.05
C ASN A 25 -0.74 -8.96 8.20
N ARG A 26 -0.53 -8.67 6.93
CA ARG A 26 0.21 -9.49 5.96
C ARG A 26 -0.42 -10.85 5.67
N LYS A 27 -1.74 -10.93 5.69
CA LYS A 27 -2.46 -12.15 5.31
C LYS A 27 -2.45 -12.32 3.78
N SER A 28 -2.54 -13.56 3.33
CA SER A 28 -2.61 -13.88 1.90
C SER A 28 -3.86 -13.24 1.30
N LEU A 29 -3.74 -12.63 0.11
CA LEU A 29 -4.90 -12.02 -0.55
C LEU A 29 -5.98 -13.06 -0.88
N SER A 30 -5.59 -14.29 -1.27
CA SER A 30 -6.54 -15.38 -1.52
C SER A 30 -7.40 -15.68 -0.30
N ASP A 31 -6.75 -15.83 0.85
CA ASP A 31 -7.42 -16.20 2.10
C ASP A 31 -8.28 -15.04 2.61
N VAL A 32 -7.82 -13.81 2.42
CA VAL A 32 -8.62 -12.62 2.72
C VAL A 32 -9.88 -12.59 1.87
N ASP A 33 -9.76 -12.79 0.56
CA ASP A 33 -10.92 -12.75 -0.35
C ASP A 33 -11.91 -13.88 -0.06
N GLU A 34 -11.42 -15.09 0.24
CA GLU A 34 -12.25 -16.23 0.64
C GLU A 34 -13.04 -15.92 1.92
N ILE A 35 -12.37 -15.44 2.97
CA ILE A 35 -13.01 -15.09 4.25
C ILE A 35 -14.00 -13.94 4.09
N ILE A 36 -13.68 -12.94 3.28
CA ILE A 36 -14.57 -11.80 3.03
C ILE A 36 -15.83 -12.27 2.30
N ASN A 37 -15.70 -13.10 1.27
CA ASN A 37 -16.84 -13.63 0.51
C ASN A 37 -17.74 -14.54 1.36
N ASP A 38 -17.15 -15.42 2.18
CA ASP A 38 -17.91 -16.27 3.10
C ASP A 38 -18.69 -15.44 4.12
N LEU A 39 -18.01 -14.46 4.75
CA LEU A 39 -18.63 -13.57 5.70
C LEU A 39 -19.71 -12.68 5.06
N GLU A 40 -19.51 -12.23 3.82
CA GLU A 40 -20.50 -11.46 3.06
C GLU A 40 -21.83 -12.25 2.94
N ASN A 41 -21.76 -13.55 2.62
CA ASN A 41 -22.93 -14.42 2.56
C ASN A 41 -23.62 -14.55 3.92
N HIS A 42 -22.85 -14.76 4.99
CA HIS A 42 -23.40 -14.86 6.35
C HIS A 42 -24.06 -13.56 6.83
N LEU A 43 -23.47 -12.40 6.50
CA LEU A 43 -24.05 -11.09 6.80
C LEU A 43 -25.35 -10.87 6.02
N TYR A 44 -25.37 -11.25 4.75
CA TYR A 44 -26.56 -11.15 3.91
C TYR A 44 -27.71 -11.98 4.48
N GLU A 45 -27.45 -13.26 4.83
CA GLU A 45 -28.46 -14.12 5.44
C GLU A 45 -28.97 -13.58 6.77
N ALA A 46 -28.09 -13.03 7.61
CA ALA A 46 -28.48 -12.41 8.86
C ALA A 46 -29.39 -11.19 8.65
N GLU A 47 -28.99 -10.26 7.78
CA GLU A 47 -29.77 -9.04 7.49
C GLU A 47 -31.12 -9.36 6.85
N ARG A 48 -31.17 -10.33 5.92
CA ARG A 48 -32.42 -10.79 5.30
C ARG A 48 -33.40 -11.37 6.32
N ASN A 49 -32.88 -11.99 7.38
CA ASN A 49 -33.67 -12.53 8.49
C ASN A 49 -33.95 -11.48 9.59
N GLY A 50 -33.66 -10.20 9.36
CA GLY A 50 -33.84 -9.12 10.33
C GLY A 50 -32.91 -9.23 11.55
N LYS A 51 -31.84 -10.03 11.47
CA LYS A 51 -30.85 -10.17 12.53
C LYS A 51 -29.81 -9.05 12.41
N PRO A 52 -29.38 -8.45 13.52
CA PRO A 52 -28.34 -7.43 13.49
C PRO A 52 -26.96 -8.07 13.23
N ILE A 53 -26.03 -7.30 12.66
CA ILE A 53 -24.64 -7.73 12.35
C ILE A 53 -23.92 -8.35 13.56
N GLU A 54 -24.22 -7.90 14.77
CA GLU A 54 -23.65 -8.42 16.02
C GLU A 54 -23.95 -9.90 16.26
N LYS A 55 -24.96 -10.48 15.59
CA LYS A 55 -25.22 -11.93 15.62
C LYS A 55 -24.17 -12.74 14.83
N VAL A 56 -23.50 -12.13 13.86
CA VAL A 56 -22.47 -12.76 13.03
C VAL A 56 -21.08 -12.38 13.55
N VAL A 57 -20.82 -11.08 13.70
CA VAL A 57 -19.51 -10.53 14.04
C VAL A 57 -19.26 -10.51 15.56
N GLY A 58 -20.31 -10.69 16.36
CA GLY A 58 -20.27 -10.50 17.80
C GLY A 58 -20.32 -9.03 18.20
N LYS A 59 -20.19 -8.75 19.51
CA LYS A 59 -20.31 -7.40 20.07
C LYS A 59 -19.07 -6.52 19.84
N SER A 60 -17.94 -7.13 19.49
CA SER A 60 -16.66 -6.44 19.31
C SER A 60 -16.08 -6.75 17.93
N PRO A 61 -16.34 -5.88 16.92
CA PRO A 61 -15.77 -6.01 15.58
C PRO A 61 -14.23 -6.15 15.59
N ARG A 62 -13.58 -5.50 16.55
CA ARG A 62 -12.13 -5.55 16.71
C ARG A 62 -11.63 -6.91 17.23
N GLU A 63 -12.36 -7.56 18.12
CA GLU A 63 -12.01 -8.90 18.59
C GLU A 63 -12.20 -9.92 17.47
N TYR A 64 -13.29 -9.78 16.69
CA TYR A 64 -13.51 -10.59 15.49
C TYR A 64 -12.35 -10.47 14.50
N MET A 65 -11.96 -9.23 14.14
CA MET A 65 -10.82 -8.99 13.24
C MET A 65 -9.52 -9.64 13.74
N LYS A 66 -9.25 -9.59 15.04
CA LYS A 66 -8.07 -10.21 15.64
C LYS A 66 -8.13 -11.74 15.60
N MET A 67 -9.30 -12.32 15.89
CA MET A 67 -9.53 -13.77 15.86
C MET A 67 -9.27 -14.31 14.46
N VAL A 68 -9.94 -13.76 13.45
CA VAL A 68 -9.75 -14.14 12.04
C VAL A 68 -8.29 -13.95 11.60
N SER A 69 -7.67 -12.84 11.98
CA SER A 69 -6.25 -12.62 11.70
C SER A 69 -5.33 -13.62 12.43
N GLY A 70 -5.76 -14.25 13.52
CA GLY A 70 -4.99 -15.27 14.23
C GLY A 70 -5.02 -16.63 13.53
N GLU A 71 -6.11 -16.91 12.82
CA GLU A 71 -6.35 -18.18 12.12
C GLU A 71 -5.66 -18.24 10.75
N LEU A 72 -5.52 -17.10 10.07
CA LEU A 72 -4.91 -17.03 8.75
C LEU A 72 -3.38 -17.06 8.78
N ALA A 73 -2.76 -17.73 7.80
CA ALA A 73 -1.32 -17.71 7.61
C ALA A 73 -0.82 -16.32 7.16
N THR A 74 0.41 -15.99 7.51
CA THR A 74 1.07 -14.76 7.06
C THR A 74 1.88 -15.03 5.80
N ASP A 75 1.68 -14.22 4.76
CA ASP A 75 2.30 -14.35 3.45
C ASP A 75 3.52 -13.41 3.30
N ASN A 76 4.55 -13.63 4.11
CA ASN A 76 5.76 -12.79 4.08
C ASN A 76 6.42 -12.74 2.68
N LYS A 77 6.28 -13.80 1.88
CA LYS A 77 6.91 -13.92 0.57
C LYS A 77 6.30 -12.95 -0.44
N ASN A 78 4.98 -12.91 -0.58
CA ASN A 78 4.36 -11.95 -1.49
C ASN A 78 4.45 -10.53 -0.93
N TRP A 79 4.45 -10.38 0.40
CA TRP A 79 4.70 -9.11 1.06
C TRP A 79 6.04 -8.48 0.73
N PHE A 80 7.11 -9.27 0.72
CA PHE A 80 8.42 -8.80 0.27
C PHE A 80 8.37 -8.30 -1.18
N LYS A 81 7.67 -9.02 -2.07
CA LYS A 81 7.50 -8.59 -3.46
C LYS A 81 6.78 -7.24 -3.56
N TYR A 82 5.69 -7.03 -2.82
CA TYR A 82 4.97 -5.74 -2.82
C TYR A 82 5.88 -4.58 -2.40
N ILE A 83 6.69 -4.77 -1.35
CA ILE A 83 7.65 -3.75 -0.88
C ILE A 83 8.67 -3.43 -1.97
N CYS A 84 9.29 -4.46 -2.56
CA CYS A 84 10.24 -4.26 -3.66
C CYS A 84 9.59 -3.53 -4.84
N LEU A 85 8.37 -3.91 -5.22
CA LEU A 85 7.64 -3.27 -6.32
C LEU A 85 7.35 -1.79 -6.05
N ILE A 86 6.97 -1.42 -4.82
CA ILE A 86 6.74 -0.02 -4.46
C ILE A 86 8.04 0.79 -4.53
N ILE A 87 9.16 0.25 -4.01
CA ILE A 87 10.45 0.95 -4.01
C ILE A 87 10.99 1.10 -5.43
N PHE A 88 11.06 0.03 -6.22
CA PHE A 88 11.58 0.09 -7.58
C PHE A 88 10.61 0.82 -8.54
N GLY A 89 9.30 0.67 -8.34
CA GLY A 89 8.28 1.36 -9.12
C GLY A 89 8.28 2.87 -8.85
N SER A 90 8.49 3.33 -7.61
CA SER A 90 8.66 4.77 -7.37
C SER A 90 9.98 5.30 -7.94
N PHE A 91 11.06 4.50 -7.86
CA PHE A 91 12.35 4.84 -8.45
C PHE A 91 12.25 5.03 -9.97
N SER A 92 11.40 4.28 -10.67
CA SER A 92 11.18 4.45 -12.11
C SER A 92 10.72 5.85 -12.48
N PHE A 93 9.88 6.48 -11.65
CA PHE A 93 9.43 7.85 -11.89
C PHE A 93 10.52 8.88 -11.61
N MET A 94 11.36 8.64 -10.59
CA MET A 94 12.49 9.51 -10.27
C MET A 94 13.46 9.62 -11.44
N ILE A 95 13.80 8.48 -12.06
CA ILE A 95 14.85 8.41 -13.08
C ILE A 95 14.35 8.71 -14.50
N PHE A 96 13.04 8.81 -14.68
CA PHE A 96 12.41 8.95 -16.00
C PHE A 96 12.90 10.18 -16.79
N PRO A 97 13.01 11.40 -16.20
CA PRO A 97 13.46 12.58 -16.95
C PRO A 97 14.88 12.42 -17.52
N ASP A 98 15.79 11.82 -16.74
CA ASP A 98 17.19 11.69 -17.12
C ASP A 98 17.38 10.58 -18.16
N ILE A 99 16.57 9.52 -18.10
CA ILE A 99 16.51 8.49 -19.14
C ILE A 99 16.06 9.10 -20.48
N MET A 100 15.05 9.96 -20.48
CA MET A 100 14.56 10.60 -21.71
C MET A 100 15.61 11.50 -22.37
N SER A 101 16.51 12.09 -21.58
CA SER A 101 17.63 12.90 -22.08
C SER A 101 18.92 12.11 -22.30
N LEU A 102 18.91 10.79 -22.05
CA LEU A 102 20.09 9.91 -22.09
C LEU A 102 21.28 10.42 -21.26
N ASN A 103 20.99 11.15 -20.17
CA ASN A 103 21.98 11.77 -19.31
C ASN A 103 21.77 11.38 -17.84
N LEU A 104 21.61 10.08 -17.60
CA LEU A 104 21.35 9.52 -16.27
C LEU A 104 22.52 9.79 -15.33
N SER A 105 22.23 10.55 -14.27
CA SER A 105 23.18 10.87 -13.22
C SER A 105 22.48 10.90 -11.86
N PHE A 106 23.07 10.29 -10.84
CA PHE A 106 22.54 10.32 -9.48
C PHE A 106 23.61 10.64 -8.48
N THR A 107 23.25 11.37 -7.43
CA THR A 107 24.08 11.44 -6.23
C THR A 107 23.84 10.22 -5.35
N VAL A 108 24.86 9.81 -4.60
CA VAL A 108 24.69 8.74 -3.58
C VAL A 108 23.63 9.15 -2.55
N LEU A 109 23.50 10.45 -2.27
CA LEU A 109 22.49 11.01 -1.38
C LEU A 109 21.09 10.81 -1.94
N GLU A 110 20.86 11.10 -3.22
CA GLU A 110 19.58 10.88 -3.91
C GLU A 110 19.10 9.44 -3.82
N ILE A 111 19.99 8.47 -4.10
CA ILE A 111 19.67 7.04 -4.03
C ILE A 111 19.33 6.64 -2.58
N GLY A 112 20.20 6.99 -1.63
CA GLY A 112 20.01 6.62 -0.22
C GLY A 112 18.73 7.24 0.35
N SER A 113 18.49 8.51 0.08
CA SER A 113 17.29 9.23 0.51
C SER A 113 16.02 8.66 -0.09
N HIS A 114 16.01 8.26 -1.37
CA HIS A 114 14.85 7.64 -1.99
C HIS A 114 14.47 6.33 -1.28
N ILE A 115 15.45 5.47 -0.95
CA ILE A 115 15.19 4.21 -0.23
C ILE A 115 14.58 4.49 1.15
N VAL A 116 15.14 5.46 1.88
CA VAL A 116 14.66 5.86 3.21
C VAL A 116 13.24 6.42 3.14
N ILE A 117 12.97 7.37 2.23
CA ILE A 117 11.63 7.97 2.06
C ILE A 117 10.61 6.91 1.64
N SER A 118 10.95 6.03 0.69
CA SER A 118 10.04 4.97 0.23
C SER A 118 9.70 4.00 1.35
N THR A 119 10.69 3.61 2.15
CA THR A 119 10.47 2.74 3.33
C THR A 119 9.57 3.43 4.35
N MET A 120 9.82 4.72 4.62
CA MET A 120 9.01 5.49 5.55
C MET A 120 7.58 5.71 5.05
N PHE A 121 7.38 5.96 3.75
CA PHE A 121 6.07 6.02 3.10
C PHE A 121 5.29 4.71 3.30
N ILE A 122 5.92 3.57 3.03
CA ILE A 122 5.34 2.25 3.24
C ILE A 122 4.90 2.12 4.71
N LEU A 123 5.80 2.33 5.67
CA LEU A 123 5.49 2.20 7.10
C LEU A 123 4.34 3.11 7.56
N LEU A 124 4.32 4.36 7.11
CA LEU A 124 3.26 5.32 7.44
C LEU A 124 1.93 4.93 6.80
N ALA A 125 1.93 4.53 5.53
CA ALA A 125 0.73 4.06 4.84
C ALA A 125 0.13 2.82 5.54
N PHE A 126 0.96 1.84 5.89
CA PHE A 126 0.54 0.65 6.64
C PHE A 126 -0.06 1.01 8.00
N SER A 127 0.64 1.87 8.74
CA SER A 127 0.17 2.31 10.05
C SER A 127 -1.15 3.06 9.94
N TYR A 128 -1.31 3.91 8.92
CA TYR A 128 -2.53 4.66 8.65
C TYR A 128 -3.70 3.74 8.31
N PHE A 129 -3.54 2.82 7.35
CA PHE A 129 -4.60 1.91 6.96
C PHE A 129 -5.03 1.00 8.12
N LYS A 130 -4.06 0.44 8.86
CA LYS A 130 -4.35 -0.39 10.04
C LYS A 130 -5.04 0.40 11.16
N TYR A 131 -4.63 1.64 11.37
CA TYR A 131 -5.25 2.52 12.36
C TYR A 131 -6.71 2.83 11.99
N ASN A 132 -6.99 3.14 10.72
CA ASN A 132 -8.35 3.45 10.27
C ASN A 132 -9.28 2.23 10.30
N ALA A 133 -8.78 1.05 9.90
CA ALA A 133 -9.55 -0.19 9.95
C ALA A 133 -9.95 -0.61 11.38
N THR A 134 -9.22 -0.16 12.41
CA THR A 134 -9.46 -0.58 13.79
C THR A 134 -10.14 0.45 14.67
N LYS A 135 -10.31 1.69 14.18
CA LYS A 135 -10.86 2.79 14.98
C LYS A 135 -11.90 3.57 14.20
N ASP A 136 -13.10 3.61 14.76
CA ASP A 136 -14.11 4.57 14.36
C ASP A 136 -13.73 5.98 14.84
N ARG A 137 -13.30 6.82 13.88
CA ARG A 137 -13.03 8.24 14.10
C ARG A 137 -13.83 9.08 13.10
N PRO A 138 -14.21 10.32 13.47
CA PRO A 138 -14.81 11.26 12.54
C PRO A 138 -13.93 11.44 11.30
N ILE A 139 -14.57 11.65 10.15
CA ILE A 139 -13.87 11.78 8.87
C ILE A 139 -12.86 12.92 8.88
N ALA A 140 -13.16 14.04 9.54
CA ALA A 140 -12.26 15.18 9.68
C ALA A 140 -10.91 14.79 10.28
N ASN A 141 -10.91 14.00 11.36
CA ASN A 141 -9.66 13.58 12.02
C ASN A 141 -8.84 12.64 11.14
N ARG A 142 -9.50 11.78 10.35
CA ARG A 142 -8.82 10.88 9.41
C ARG A 142 -8.14 11.66 8.29
N VAL A 143 -8.81 12.68 7.77
CA VAL A 143 -8.29 13.57 6.72
C VAL A 143 -7.14 14.42 7.26
N ILE A 144 -7.27 14.99 8.46
CA ILE A 144 -6.19 15.78 9.10
C ILE A 144 -4.95 14.92 9.32
N LEU A 145 -5.12 13.69 9.84
CA LEU A 145 -4.01 12.75 10.04
C LEU A 145 -3.32 12.41 8.71
N GLN A 146 -4.11 12.10 7.67
CA GLN A 146 -3.60 11.79 6.34
C GLN A 146 -2.84 12.98 5.73
N LEU A 147 -3.41 14.18 5.83
CA LEU A 147 -2.78 15.41 5.36
C LEU A 147 -1.46 15.67 6.08
N GLY A 148 -1.41 15.50 7.40
CA GLY A 148 -0.18 15.62 8.18
C GLY A 148 0.92 14.66 7.73
N MET A 149 0.58 13.40 7.43
CA MET A 149 1.54 12.41 6.91
C MET A 149 2.06 12.79 5.52
N VAL A 150 1.18 13.24 4.62
CA VAL A 150 1.57 13.67 3.27
C VAL A 150 2.47 14.90 3.32
N LEU A 151 2.12 15.90 4.16
CA LEU A 151 2.93 17.09 4.34
C LEU A 151 4.31 16.77 4.94
N LEU A 152 4.37 15.86 5.93
CA LEU A 152 5.62 15.40 6.52
C LEU A 152 6.53 14.75 5.47
N LEU A 153 6.00 13.81 4.69
CA LEU A 153 6.76 13.13 3.63
C LEU A 153 7.22 14.11 2.55
N SER A 154 6.34 15.02 2.14
CA SER A 154 6.68 16.06 1.16
C SER A 154 7.78 16.97 1.67
N ALA A 155 7.68 17.43 2.93
CA ALA A 155 8.69 18.28 3.55
C ALA A 155 10.05 17.61 3.58
N ILE A 156 10.12 16.33 3.97
CA ILE A 156 11.37 15.56 4.00
C ILE A 156 11.96 15.41 2.59
N SER A 157 11.14 15.10 1.60
CA SER A 157 11.57 15.02 0.19
C SER A 157 12.13 16.35 -0.32
N PHE A 158 11.43 17.46 -0.08
CA PHE A 158 11.91 18.79 -0.48
C PHE A 158 13.17 19.21 0.27
N SER A 159 13.27 18.90 1.56
CA SER A 159 14.48 19.16 2.36
C SER A 159 15.68 18.44 1.78
N ILE A 160 15.54 17.19 1.33
CA ILE A 160 16.63 16.43 0.72
C ILE A 160 17.04 17.04 -0.63
N ILE A 161 16.09 17.40 -1.49
CA ILE A 161 16.39 18.07 -2.77
C ILE A 161 17.18 19.36 -2.52
N TYR A 162 16.82 20.12 -1.48
CA TYR A 162 17.54 21.33 -1.10
C TYR A 162 18.92 21.02 -0.53
N LEU A 163 19.03 20.05 0.39
CA LEU A 163 20.30 19.63 1.00
C LEU A 163 21.30 19.08 -0.02
N ASN A 164 20.82 18.40 -1.06
CA ASN A 164 21.67 17.88 -2.15
C ASN A 164 22.39 18.99 -2.93
N LYS A 165 21.95 20.26 -2.80
CA LYS A 165 22.66 21.43 -3.37
C LYS A 165 23.81 21.95 -2.51
N TYR A 166 23.81 21.63 -1.22
CA TYR A 166 24.79 22.14 -0.24
C TYR A 166 25.75 21.06 0.26
N ILE A 167 25.36 19.79 0.15
CA ILE A 167 26.19 18.65 0.51
C ILE A 167 26.87 18.15 -0.76
N ASP A 168 28.20 18.20 -0.77
CA ASP A 168 29.01 17.58 -1.83
C ASP A 168 28.88 16.06 -1.73
N SER A 169 27.93 15.51 -2.47
CA SER A 169 27.66 14.08 -2.57
C SER A 169 28.27 13.53 -3.86
N PRO A 170 28.95 12.37 -3.83
CA PRO A 170 29.50 11.78 -5.05
C PRO A 170 28.42 11.55 -6.10
N ILE A 171 28.70 11.99 -7.33
CA ILE A 171 27.81 11.85 -8.47
C ILE A 171 28.25 10.65 -9.31
N ILE A 172 27.29 9.78 -9.64
CA ILE A 172 27.47 8.63 -10.52
C ILE A 172 26.90 9.01 -11.88
N HIS A 173 27.76 9.09 -12.89
CA HIS A 173 27.37 9.36 -14.27
C HIS A 173 27.35 8.06 -15.09
N PHE A 174 26.22 7.74 -15.71
CA PHE A 174 26.07 6.52 -16.52
C PHE A 174 26.43 6.74 -18.01
N GLY A 175 26.43 7.99 -18.47
CA GLY A 175 26.59 8.34 -19.89
C GLY A 175 25.46 7.79 -20.78
N PRO A 176 25.49 8.04 -22.10
CA PRO A 176 24.38 7.66 -22.98
C PRO A 176 24.12 6.14 -23.04
N ILE A 177 25.18 5.34 -23.12
CA ILE A 177 25.08 3.87 -23.21
C ILE A 177 24.56 3.29 -21.89
N GLY A 178 25.10 3.73 -20.75
CA GLY A 178 24.62 3.30 -19.45
C GLY A 178 23.17 3.72 -19.18
N SER A 179 22.80 4.94 -19.58
CA SER A 179 21.42 5.43 -19.51
C SER A 179 20.47 4.55 -20.32
N LEU A 180 20.85 4.18 -21.54
CA LEU A 180 20.06 3.30 -22.40
C LEU A 180 19.89 1.90 -21.79
N LEU A 181 20.95 1.32 -21.21
CA LEU A 181 20.88 0.02 -20.54
C LEU A 181 19.92 0.05 -19.35
N VAL A 182 20.01 1.08 -18.50
CA VAL A 182 19.09 1.26 -17.38
C VAL A 182 17.65 1.45 -17.87
N ALA A 183 17.45 2.19 -18.96
CA ALA A 183 16.13 2.36 -19.58
C ALA A 183 15.51 1.04 -20.03
N VAL A 184 16.29 0.17 -20.68
CA VAL A 184 15.83 -1.16 -21.11
C VAL A 184 15.48 -2.02 -19.90
N ILE A 185 16.34 -2.06 -18.88
CA ILE A 185 16.09 -2.83 -17.64
C ILE A 185 14.82 -2.32 -16.95
N MET A 186 14.66 -1.00 -16.83
CA MET A 186 13.47 -0.40 -16.23
C MET A 186 12.20 -0.70 -17.03
N GLY A 187 12.29 -0.63 -18.36
CA GLY A 187 11.18 -1.00 -19.25
C GLY A 187 10.76 -2.46 -19.08
N LEU A 188 11.72 -3.38 -19.04
CA LEU A 188 11.46 -4.80 -18.79
C LEU A 188 10.86 -5.04 -17.40
N PHE A 189 11.34 -4.32 -16.38
CA PHE A 189 10.78 -4.38 -15.03
C PHE A 189 9.32 -3.92 -15.00
N LEU A 190 8.99 -2.79 -15.62
CA LEU A 190 7.62 -2.27 -15.68
C LEU A 190 6.68 -3.17 -16.48
N ILE A 191 7.13 -3.70 -17.62
CA ILE A 191 6.36 -4.70 -18.39
C ILE A 191 6.11 -5.94 -17.53
N GLY A 192 7.14 -6.45 -16.85
CA GLY A 192 7.03 -7.57 -15.92
C GLY A 192 6.03 -7.29 -14.80
N LEU A 193 6.03 -6.08 -14.24
CA LEU A 193 5.07 -5.64 -13.23
C LEU A 193 3.64 -5.68 -13.76
N VAL A 194 3.39 -5.15 -14.97
CA VAL A 194 2.06 -5.16 -15.60
C VAL A 194 1.58 -6.60 -15.86
N ILE A 195 2.45 -7.48 -16.36
CA ILE A 195 2.12 -8.90 -16.58
C ILE A 195 1.83 -9.61 -15.26
N TRP A 196 2.57 -9.29 -14.20
CA TRP A 196 2.34 -9.89 -12.90
C TRP A 196 1.05 -9.36 -12.25
N ALA A 197 0.75 -8.07 -12.39
CA ALA A 197 -0.46 -7.46 -11.84
C ALA A 197 -1.75 -7.86 -12.59
N SER A 198 -1.62 -8.42 -13.79
CA SER A 198 -2.75 -8.95 -14.58
C SER A 198 -3.05 -10.43 -14.34
N LYS A 199 -2.33 -11.08 -13.42
CA LYS A 199 -2.58 -12.44 -12.94
C LYS A 199 -3.19 -12.40 -11.55
#